data_AF-A0AAE1GGM1-F1
#
_entry.id   AF-A0AAE1GGM1-F1
#
_cell.length_a   1.000
_cell.length_b   1.000
_cell.length_c   1.000
_cell.angle_alpha   90.00
_cell.angle_beta   90.00
_cell.angle_gamma   90.00
#
_symmetry.space_group_name_H-M   'P 1'
#
loop_
_entity.id
_entity.type
_entity.pdbx_description
1 polymer ?
#
loop_
_entity_poly.entity_id
_entity_poly.type
_entity_poly.pdbx_seq_one_letter_code
_entity_poly.pdbx_strand_id
1 'polypeptide(L)'
;MAENLEREDCQQPLNRRGKLVVLSVHEHHRGIHPSLNETALEKLTSEATGISVSSIQRFKKEAREGSVSSPPKKRPRISPVVNSDRIVSTGYVINGSPLNADPSKAPLDDGPPPGAPKCHILCNNVTQPLTWDDLESQKVVDRIKHQYYVHLILDNLPCATKFKSVDTGENVYERGYRLGFVLDDHVYVNNHLHMRIYYNPHDKDAHGRDGYSHGGDKNAHDEGFTIVRFEVEPSSVDLSQIKSVGNNECSFPDKHTPQEVKTTGTKLLFTYSVEWVESNVPWASRWDIYLQMSDVQIHWFSIVNSLVVVFFLSGILTMIIIRTLRRDIARYNAEETLEETLEESGWKLVHGDVFRPPRHPKLFSAVIGSGVQIFLMVFATVVLAMLGLLSPSSRGALMTTGILIYAVMGSGAGYFSTRLYLTLKGHYNWWWRSVVTSGGSALYVFLYSVFYLYTKLEITEGVSLVLYFGYTMAMVMTFWVMTGAVGFYAAYVFIRNIYSAVKID
;
A
#
# COMPACT_ATOMS: atom_id res chain seq x y z
N MET A 1 -15.59 9.40 -17.81
CA MET A 1 -16.59 9.36 -16.72
C MET A 1 -16.17 10.22 -15.53
N ALA A 2 -15.08 9.90 -14.83
CA ALA A 2 -14.57 10.75 -13.74
C ALA A 2 -13.97 12.10 -14.20
N GLU A 3 -13.28 12.13 -15.35
CA GLU A 3 -12.84 13.38 -16.00
C GLU A 3 -14.05 14.22 -16.51
N ASN A 4 -15.22 13.59 -16.70
CA ASN A 4 -16.47 14.28 -17.03
C ASN A 4 -17.28 14.69 -15.80
N LEU A 5 -17.15 13.96 -14.68
CA LEU A 5 -17.59 14.41 -13.35
C LEU A 5 -16.89 15.71 -12.93
N GLU A 6 -15.70 15.97 -13.50
CA GLU A 6 -14.91 17.19 -13.28
C GLU A 6 -15.22 18.32 -14.29
N ARG A 7 -15.90 18.06 -15.42
CA ARG A 7 -16.31 19.12 -16.37
C ARG A 7 -17.45 19.97 -15.78
N GLU A 8 -17.33 21.29 -15.93
CA GLU A 8 -18.21 22.28 -15.28
C GLU A 8 -19.71 22.12 -15.54
N ASP A 9 -20.11 21.49 -16.65
CA ASP A 9 -21.51 21.37 -17.05
C ASP A 9 -22.36 20.50 -16.10
N CYS A 10 -21.73 19.75 -15.18
CA CYS A 10 -22.42 18.91 -14.20
C CYS A 10 -22.38 19.41 -12.76
N GLN A 11 -21.73 20.54 -12.48
CA GLN A 11 -21.59 20.99 -11.09
C GLN A 11 -22.93 21.55 -10.58
N GLN A 12 -23.61 20.78 -9.73
CA GLN A 12 -24.33 21.40 -8.62
C GLN A 12 -23.37 22.38 -7.90
N PRO A 13 -23.84 23.54 -7.42
CA PRO A 13 -22.98 24.56 -6.85
C PRO A 13 -22.03 23.96 -5.82
N LEU A 14 -20.72 24.15 -6.07
CA LEU A 14 -19.65 23.60 -5.25
C LEU A 14 -19.89 23.96 -3.76
N ASN A 15 -19.99 22.95 -2.89
CA ASN A 15 -20.17 23.18 -1.45
C ASN A 15 -19.04 24.05 -0.87
N ARG A 16 -19.27 24.72 0.27
CA ARG A 16 -18.31 25.66 0.90
C ARG A 16 -16.90 25.09 1.05
N ARG A 17 -16.77 23.77 1.32
CA ARG A 17 -15.48 23.06 1.39
C ARG A 17 -14.81 22.90 0.01
N GLY A 18 -15.57 22.59 -1.04
CA GLY A 18 -15.05 22.48 -2.40
C GLY A 18 -14.52 23.82 -2.92
N LYS A 19 -15.25 24.93 -2.67
CA LYS A 19 -14.77 26.28 -3.01
C LYS A 19 -13.44 26.61 -2.32
N LEU A 20 -13.28 26.14 -1.08
CA LEU A 20 -12.07 26.34 -0.29
C LEU A 20 -10.87 25.54 -0.82
N VAL A 21 -11.09 24.34 -1.36
CA VAL A 21 -10.04 23.53 -2.03
C VAL A 21 -9.54 24.24 -3.28
N VAL A 22 -10.45 24.74 -4.13
CA VAL A 22 -10.09 25.45 -5.37
C VAL A 22 -9.27 26.71 -5.07
N LEU A 23 -9.70 27.48 -4.07
CA LEU A 23 -8.95 28.66 -3.60
C LEU A 23 -7.59 28.28 -2.99
N SER A 24 -7.49 27.13 -2.31
CA SER A 24 -6.23 26.62 -1.78
C SER A 24 -5.27 26.18 -2.89
N VAL A 25 -5.76 25.58 -3.98
CA VAL A 25 -4.97 25.21 -5.16
C VAL A 25 -4.50 26.48 -5.90
N HIS A 26 -5.36 27.49 -6.00
CA HIS A 26 -4.97 28.78 -6.56
C HIS A 26 -3.83 29.46 -5.78
N GLU A 27 -3.93 29.50 -4.44
CA GLU A 27 -2.85 30.01 -3.58
C GLU A 27 -1.59 29.12 -3.60
N HIS A 28 -1.75 27.80 -3.81
CA HIS A 28 -0.62 26.89 -4.03
C HIS A 28 0.18 27.27 -5.27
N HIS A 29 -0.49 27.43 -6.42
CA HIS A 29 0.17 27.86 -7.66
C HIS A 29 0.78 29.26 -7.52
N ARG A 30 0.13 30.16 -6.78
CA ARG A 30 0.66 31.51 -6.51
C ARG A 30 1.97 31.47 -5.74
N GLY A 31 2.08 30.52 -4.79
CA GLY A 31 3.29 30.29 -4.01
C GLY A 31 4.44 29.69 -4.83
N ILE A 32 4.13 28.79 -5.77
CA ILE A 32 5.14 28.14 -6.64
C ILE A 32 5.61 29.09 -7.76
N HIS A 33 4.70 29.91 -8.29
CA HIS A 33 4.94 30.74 -9.46
C HIS A 33 4.64 32.23 -9.18
N PRO A 34 5.48 32.93 -8.39
CA PRO A 34 5.23 34.33 -7.99
C PRO A 34 5.37 35.35 -9.14
N SER A 35 5.98 34.97 -10.27
CA SER A 35 6.20 35.85 -11.44
C SER A 35 5.11 35.75 -12.51
N LEU A 36 4.12 34.87 -12.33
CA LEU A 36 3.06 34.63 -13.31
C LEU A 36 1.90 35.63 -13.12
N ASN A 37 1.39 36.15 -14.23
CA ASN A 37 0.21 37.03 -14.23
C ASN A 37 -1.03 36.29 -13.74
N GLU A 38 -1.95 37.01 -13.08
CA GLU A 38 -3.15 36.42 -12.47
C GLU A 38 -4.00 35.61 -13.45
N THR A 39 -4.11 36.04 -14.71
CA THR A 39 -4.84 35.33 -15.77
C THR A 39 -4.17 34.02 -16.18
N ALA A 40 -2.84 33.95 -16.12
CA ALA A 40 -2.10 32.72 -16.37
C ALA A 40 -2.20 31.76 -15.17
N LEU A 41 -2.23 32.31 -13.96
CA LEU A 41 -2.44 31.55 -12.73
C LEU A 41 -3.84 30.93 -12.67
N GLU A 42 -4.87 31.66 -13.11
CA GLU A 42 -6.23 31.15 -13.22
C GLU A 42 -6.34 30.03 -14.27
N LYS A 43 -5.61 30.11 -15.38
CA LYS A 43 -5.52 29.02 -16.37
C LYS A 43 -4.83 27.78 -15.81
N LEU A 44 -3.72 27.93 -15.10
CA LEU A 44 -3.03 26.83 -14.40
C LEU A 44 -3.92 26.18 -13.35
N THR A 45 -4.65 26.99 -12.59
CA THR A 45 -5.62 26.48 -11.60
C THR A 45 -6.78 25.76 -12.29
N SER A 46 -7.21 26.24 -13.46
CA SER A 46 -8.25 25.63 -14.28
C SER A 46 -7.83 24.27 -14.82
N GLU A 47 -6.61 24.14 -15.35
CA GLU A 47 -6.03 22.85 -15.75
C GLU A 47 -5.88 21.88 -14.57
N ALA A 48 -5.48 22.37 -13.40
CA ALA A 48 -5.26 21.52 -12.23
C ALA A 48 -6.54 21.06 -11.52
N THR A 49 -7.63 21.83 -11.62
CA THR A 49 -8.89 21.56 -10.91
C THR A 49 -10.06 21.14 -11.81
N GLY A 50 -9.92 21.25 -13.13
CA GLY A 50 -10.98 21.00 -14.10
C GLY A 50 -12.08 22.08 -14.16
N ILE A 51 -11.97 23.13 -13.34
CA ILE A 51 -12.96 24.22 -13.21
C ILE A 51 -12.57 25.38 -14.14
N SER A 52 -13.53 26.03 -14.80
CA SER A 52 -13.22 27.16 -15.69
C SER A 52 -12.73 28.38 -14.93
N VAL A 53 -11.96 29.17 -15.66
CA VAL A 53 -11.48 30.48 -15.23
C VAL A 53 -12.62 31.38 -14.73
N SER A 54 -13.82 31.30 -15.34
CA SER A 54 -14.96 32.15 -14.96
C SER A 54 -15.53 31.81 -13.57
N SER A 55 -15.57 30.52 -13.21
CA SER A 55 -16.00 30.05 -11.90
C SER A 55 -14.96 30.35 -10.82
N ILE A 56 -13.67 30.21 -11.15
CA ILE A 56 -12.56 30.59 -10.25
C ILE A 56 -12.64 32.08 -9.91
N GLN A 57 -12.90 32.94 -10.89
CA GLN A 57 -13.11 34.38 -10.67
C GLN A 57 -14.32 34.66 -9.77
N ARG A 58 -15.42 33.91 -9.94
CA ARG A 58 -16.62 34.00 -9.07
C ARG A 58 -16.30 33.58 -7.63
N PHE A 59 -15.60 32.47 -7.41
CA PHE A 59 -15.21 32.00 -6.07
C PHE A 59 -14.25 32.97 -5.39
N LYS A 60 -13.32 33.58 -6.14
CA LYS A 60 -12.44 34.64 -5.63
C LYS A 60 -13.22 35.88 -5.22
N LYS A 61 -14.26 36.26 -5.98
CA LYS A 61 -15.15 37.37 -5.64
C LYS A 61 -15.95 37.06 -4.36
N GLU A 62 -16.55 35.87 -4.27
CA GLU A 62 -17.28 35.40 -3.09
C GLU A 62 -16.40 35.34 -1.81
N ALA A 63 -15.13 34.95 -1.95
CA ALA A 63 -14.16 34.96 -0.85
C ALA A 63 -13.78 36.38 -0.41
N ARG A 64 -13.72 37.36 -1.34
CA ARG A 64 -13.49 38.78 -1.01
C ARG A 64 -14.70 39.40 -0.30
N GLU A 65 -15.90 38.95 -0.63
CA GLU A 65 -17.17 39.39 -0.04
C GLU A 65 -17.49 38.70 1.31
N GLY A 66 -16.61 37.83 1.81
CA GLY A 66 -16.72 37.21 3.14
C GLY A 66 -17.71 36.03 3.24
N SER A 67 -18.31 35.61 2.13
CA SER A 67 -19.25 34.48 2.07
C SER A 67 -18.54 33.11 2.20
N VAL A 68 -17.25 33.05 1.88
CA VAL A 68 -16.37 31.87 2.02
C VAL A 68 -15.17 32.27 2.89
N SER A 69 -14.86 31.48 3.93
CA SER A 69 -13.68 31.72 4.76
C SER A 69 -12.41 31.59 3.91
N SER A 70 -11.58 32.62 3.89
CA SER A 70 -10.29 32.58 3.21
C SER A 70 -9.41 31.46 3.80
N PRO A 71 -8.73 30.65 2.98
CA PRO A 71 -7.81 29.66 3.50
C PRO A 71 -6.71 30.38 4.31
N PRO A 72 -6.27 29.84 5.46
CA PRO A 72 -5.13 30.39 6.16
C PRO A 72 -3.93 30.36 5.21
N LYS A 73 -3.12 31.42 5.19
CA LYS A 73 -1.82 31.46 4.48
C LYS A 73 -0.88 30.41 5.09
N LYS A 74 -1.07 29.14 4.75
CA LYS A 74 -0.15 28.05 5.07
C LYS A 74 0.40 27.53 3.76
N ARG A 75 1.73 27.56 3.65
CA ARG A 75 2.45 26.97 2.52
C ARG A 75 2.05 25.49 2.41
N PRO A 76 1.70 25.02 1.21
CA PRO A 76 1.13 23.69 1.02
C PRO A 76 2.17 22.58 1.20
N ARG A 77 1.78 21.51 1.89
CA ARG A 77 2.50 20.23 1.94
C ARG A 77 2.48 19.59 0.56
N ILE A 78 3.65 19.35 -0.02
CA ILE A 78 3.81 18.50 -1.20
C ILE A 78 3.52 17.06 -0.77
N SER A 79 2.41 16.50 -1.24
CA SER A 79 2.22 15.05 -1.25
C SER A 79 2.87 14.51 -2.51
N PRO A 80 3.53 13.34 -2.49
CA PRO A 80 4.17 12.80 -3.67
C PRO A 80 3.10 12.45 -4.70
N VAL A 81 3.11 13.16 -5.83
CA VAL A 81 2.47 12.72 -7.06
C VAL A 81 3.16 11.42 -7.45
N VAL A 82 2.41 10.32 -7.38
CA VAL A 82 2.85 9.03 -7.91
C VAL A 82 2.88 9.17 -9.43
N ASN A 83 4.09 9.33 -9.98
CA ASN A 83 4.32 9.13 -11.40
C ASN A 83 3.99 7.68 -11.74
N SER A 84 2.86 7.50 -12.42
CA SER A 84 2.50 6.25 -13.06
C SER A 84 1.76 6.61 -14.34
N ASP A 85 2.49 6.65 -15.45
CA ASP A 85 1.96 6.74 -16.82
C ASP A 85 0.99 5.59 -17.19
N ARG A 86 0.76 4.65 -16.25
CA ARG A 86 -0.15 3.51 -16.37
C ARG A 86 -1.39 3.57 -15.50
N ILE A 87 -1.54 4.56 -14.61
CA ILE A 87 -2.66 4.60 -13.65
C ILE A 87 -3.39 5.94 -13.81
N VAL A 88 -4.56 5.91 -14.45
CA VAL A 88 -5.52 7.02 -14.37
C VAL A 88 -6.28 6.85 -13.05
N SER A 89 -5.67 7.34 -11.96
CA SER A 89 -6.32 7.45 -10.65
C SER A 89 -7.36 8.55 -10.72
N THR A 90 -8.54 8.19 -11.19
CA THR A 90 -9.65 9.12 -11.35
C THR A 90 -10.43 9.20 -10.04
N GLY A 91 -10.10 10.22 -9.25
CA GLY A 91 -11.06 10.94 -8.42
C GLY A 91 -11.64 10.21 -7.21
N TYR A 92 -11.36 10.79 -6.04
CA TYR A 92 -12.15 10.61 -4.83
C TYR A 92 -13.59 11.10 -5.02
N VAL A 93 -14.54 10.28 -4.55
CA VAL A 93 -15.95 10.58 -4.23
C VAL A 93 -16.83 10.95 -5.43
N ILE A 94 -17.75 10.04 -5.76
CA ILE A 94 -19.00 10.37 -6.46
C ILE A 94 -19.79 11.31 -5.54
N ASN A 95 -19.43 12.58 -5.53
CA ASN A 95 -20.30 13.67 -5.11
C ASN A 95 -21.02 14.20 -6.37
N GLY A 96 -21.74 13.28 -7.04
CA GLY A 96 -23.06 13.67 -7.53
C GLY A 96 -23.93 14.01 -6.32
N SER A 97 -25.07 14.66 -6.52
CA SER A 97 -26.10 14.92 -5.48
C SER A 97 -26.01 13.93 -4.31
N PRO A 98 -25.99 14.38 -3.03
CA PRO A 98 -25.85 13.47 -1.90
C PRO A 98 -26.74 12.26 -2.18
N LEU A 99 -26.16 11.06 -2.12
CA LEU A 99 -26.95 9.84 -2.06
C LEU A 99 -27.85 10.01 -0.83
N ASN A 100 -28.99 10.67 -1.01
CA ASN A 100 -30.10 10.73 -0.07
C ASN A 100 -30.79 9.34 -0.03
N ALA A 101 -30.07 8.29 -0.40
CA ALA A 101 -30.31 6.95 0.09
C ALA A 101 -29.65 6.88 1.48
N ASP A 102 -30.24 7.60 2.41
CA ASP A 102 -30.11 7.28 3.82
C ASP A 102 -30.63 5.85 3.99
N PRO A 103 -29.80 4.87 4.38
CA PRO A 103 -30.29 3.50 4.56
C PRO A 103 -31.25 3.38 5.74
N SER A 104 -31.34 4.39 6.62
CA SER A 104 -32.42 4.47 7.63
C SER A 104 -33.78 4.86 7.03
N LYS A 105 -33.81 5.27 5.75
CA LYS A 105 -35.04 5.48 4.95
C LYS A 105 -35.32 4.36 3.96
N ALA A 106 -34.54 3.28 3.98
CA ALA A 106 -35.05 2.02 3.45
C ALA A 106 -36.30 1.66 4.27
N PRO A 107 -37.44 1.31 3.65
CA PRO A 107 -38.61 0.90 4.41
C PRO A 107 -38.27 -0.32 5.26
N LEU A 108 -38.01 -0.08 6.54
CA LEU A 108 -38.19 -1.08 7.59
C LEU A 108 -39.70 -1.33 7.62
N ASP A 109 -40.11 -2.54 7.28
CA ASP A 109 -41.48 -3.00 7.03
C ASP A 109 -42.10 -2.51 5.70
N ASP A 110 -41.83 -3.25 4.61
CA ASP A 110 -42.87 -3.98 3.86
C ASP A 110 -42.27 -4.64 2.59
N GLY A 111 -41.97 -5.94 2.69
CA GLY A 111 -41.75 -6.83 1.53
C GLY A 111 -40.40 -6.69 0.79
N PRO A 112 -40.07 -7.68 -0.07
CA PRO A 112 -38.83 -7.66 -0.85
C PRO A 112 -38.87 -6.50 -1.86
N PRO A 113 -37.76 -5.79 -2.12
CA PRO A 113 -37.75 -4.67 -3.05
C PRO A 113 -38.18 -5.15 -4.44
N PRO A 114 -39.32 -4.68 -5.00
CA PRO A 114 -39.72 -5.02 -6.35
C PRO A 114 -39.37 -3.85 -7.27
N GLY A 115 -38.26 -3.98 -7.99
CA GLY A 115 -37.91 -3.06 -9.07
C GLY A 115 -36.43 -3.09 -9.42
N ALA A 116 -36.11 -3.21 -10.70
CA ALA A 116 -34.74 -3.09 -11.19
C ALA A 116 -34.11 -1.76 -10.74
N PRO A 117 -32.80 -1.74 -10.42
CA PRO A 117 -32.12 -0.54 -9.97
C PRO A 117 -32.23 0.56 -11.03
N LYS A 118 -32.68 1.74 -10.61
CA LYS A 118 -32.92 2.86 -11.50
C LYS A 118 -31.61 3.31 -12.13
N CYS A 119 -31.60 3.43 -13.46
CA CYS A 119 -30.47 4.00 -14.18
C CYS A 119 -30.52 5.51 -14.07
N HIS A 120 -29.38 6.13 -13.83
CA HIS A 120 -29.19 7.57 -13.76
C HIS A 120 -28.17 8.03 -14.80
N ILE A 121 -28.49 9.13 -15.44
CA ILE A 121 -27.64 9.80 -16.40
C ILE A 121 -26.63 10.67 -15.65
N LEU A 122 -25.35 10.49 -15.97
CA LEU A 122 -24.28 11.29 -15.42
C LEU A 122 -24.16 12.60 -16.20
N CYS A 123 -23.99 13.73 -15.49
CA CYS A 123 -23.81 15.10 -16.00
C CYS A 123 -24.44 15.84 -17.22
N ASN A 124 -24.92 15.10 -18.22
CA ASN A 124 -25.55 15.58 -19.43
C ASN A 124 -27.02 15.14 -19.47
N ASN A 125 -27.78 15.67 -20.43
CA ASN A 125 -29.11 15.18 -20.75
C ASN A 125 -29.07 14.44 -22.10
N VAL A 126 -30.07 13.60 -22.36
CA VAL A 126 -30.23 12.93 -23.67
C VAL A 126 -30.26 13.94 -24.83
N THR A 127 -30.71 15.16 -24.56
CA THR A 127 -30.75 16.26 -25.54
C THR A 127 -29.37 16.90 -25.82
N GLN A 128 -28.38 16.72 -24.94
CA GLN A 128 -27.02 17.25 -25.10
C GLN A 128 -25.99 16.17 -24.71
N PRO A 129 -25.79 15.15 -25.54
CA PRO A 129 -24.82 14.08 -25.26
C PRO A 129 -23.40 14.61 -25.26
N LEU A 130 -22.51 13.92 -24.54
CA LEU A 130 -21.09 14.23 -24.53
C LEU A 130 -20.49 13.92 -25.90
N THR A 131 -19.74 14.87 -26.44
CA THR A 131 -19.01 14.71 -27.71
C THR A 131 -17.51 14.66 -27.43
N TRP A 132 -16.85 13.59 -27.87
CA TRP A 132 -15.39 13.50 -27.90
C TRP A 132 -14.86 13.99 -29.24
N ASP A 133 -13.82 14.80 -29.17
CA ASP A 133 -13.05 15.22 -30.34
C ASP A 133 -12.26 14.04 -30.92
N ASP A 134 -11.76 14.18 -32.15
CA ASP A 134 -11.00 13.15 -32.86
C ASP A 134 -9.77 12.71 -32.05
N LEU A 135 -9.05 13.69 -31.45
CA LEU A 135 -7.86 13.43 -30.63
C LEU A 135 -8.21 12.67 -29.34
N GLU A 136 -9.31 13.05 -28.68
CA GLU A 136 -9.78 12.37 -27.46
C GLU A 136 -10.21 10.93 -27.77
N SER A 137 -10.94 10.75 -28.88
CA SER A 137 -11.40 9.45 -29.33
C SER A 137 -10.23 8.52 -29.66
N GLN A 138 -9.19 9.00 -30.35
CA GLN A 138 -7.97 8.23 -30.61
C GLN A 138 -7.24 7.83 -29.33
N LYS A 139 -7.13 8.75 -28.37
CA LYS A 139 -6.50 8.48 -27.06
C LYS A 139 -7.25 7.41 -26.27
N VAL A 140 -8.59 7.44 -26.29
CA VAL A 140 -9.43 6.43 -25.64
C VAL A 140 -9.29 5.08 -26.34
N VAL A 141 -9.31 5.05 -27.68
CA VAL A 141 -9.09 3.84 -28.47
C VAL A 141 -7.75 3.18 -28.13
N ASP A 142 -6.68 3.97 -28.07
CA ASP A 142 -5.35 3.47 -27.70
C ASP A 142 -5.32 2.89 -26.28
N ARG A 143 -5.96 3.57 -25.31
CA ARG A 143 -6.09 3.08 -23.94
C ARG A 143 -6.90 1.79 -23.83
N ILE A 144 -7.96 1.63 -24.63
CA ILE A 144 -8.75 0.40 -24.64
C ILE A 144 -7.94 -0.75 -25.23
N LYS A 145 -7.19 -0.51 -26.31
CA LYS A 145 -6.27 -1.51 -26.90
C LYS A 145 -5.17 -1.94 -25.92
N HIS A 146 -4.69 -1.01 -25.10
CA HIS A 146 -3.73 -1.29 -24.02
C HIS A 146 -4.37 -1.83 -22.72
N GLN A 147 -5.65 -2.24 -22.74
CA GLN A 147 -6.35 -2.85 -21.60
C GLN A 147 -6.32 -2.01 -20.31
N TYR A 148 -6.53 -0.70 -20.43
CA TYR A 148 -6.55 0.19 -19.25
C TYR A 148 -7.70 -0.16 -18.29
N TYR A 149 -7.37 -0.20 -16.99
CA TYR A 149 -8.31 -0.35 -15.90
C TYR A 149 -8.61 1.01 -15.25
N VAL A 150 -9.88 1.21 -14.89
CA VAL A 150 -10.35 2.34 -14.11
C VAL A 150 -10.55 1.88 -12.67
N HIS A 151 -9.92 2.59 -11.74
CA HIS A 151 -10.02 2.32 -10.31
C HIS A 151 -10.93 3.34 -9.64
N LEU A 152 -12.02 2.87 -9.05
CA LEU A 152 -12.90 3.63 -8.18
C LEU A 152 -12.67 3.20 -6.73
N ILE A 153 -12.84 4.11 -5.78
CA ILE A 153 -12.67 3.83 -4.35
C ILE A 153 -13.91 4.30 -3.60
N LEU A 154 -14.48 3.42 -2.79
CA LEU A 154 -15.62 3.69 -1.90
C LEU A 154 -15.26 3.16 -0.50
N ASP A 155 -15.37 4.00 0.54
CA ASP A 155 -14.94 3.66 1.92
C ASP A 155 -13.57 2.94 1.99
N ASN A 156 -12.56 3.49 1.31
CA ASN A 156 -11.23 2.88 1.20
C ASN A 156 -11.16 1.50 0.53
N LEU A 157 -12.27 0.93 0.06
CA LEU A 157 -12.32 -0.29 -0.74
C LEU A 157 -12.21 0.04 -2.24
N PRO A 158 -11.35 -0.63 -2.99
CA PRO A 158 -11.34 -0.50 -4.44
C PRO A 158 -12.60 -1.14 -5.03
N CYS A 159 -13.04 -0.68 -6.20
CA CYS A 159 -14.02 -1.45 -6.97
C CYS A 159 -13.41 -2.78 -7.41
N ALA A 160 -14.23 -3.83 -7.39
CA ALA A 160 -13.92 -5.10 -8.03
C ALA A 160 -14.93 -5.39 -9.13
N THR A 161 -14.45 -5.93 -10.24
CA THR A 161 -15.32 -6.52 -11.27
C THR A 161 -15.31 -8.02 -11.12
N LYS A 162 -16.50 -8.62 -11.11
CA LYS A 162 -16.67 -10.07 -11.04
C LYS A 162 -16.67 -10.67 -12.43
N PHE A 163 -15.83 -11.67 -12.64
CA PHE A 163 -15.78 -12.46 -13.86
C PHE A 163 -15.95 -13.94 -13.51
N LYS A 164 -16.53 -14.72 -14.41
CA LYS A 164 -16.53 -16.18 -14.29
C LYS A 164 -15.31 -16.71 -15.01
N SER A 165 -14.48 -17.48 -14.31
CA SER A 165 -13.38 -18.19 -14.92
C SER A 165 -13.91 -19.13 -16.00
N VAL A 166 -13.32 -19.09 -17.19
CA VAL A 166 -13.68 -19.96 -18.31
C VAL A 166 -13.36 -21.42 -17.97
N ASP A 167 -12.31 -21.65 -17.18
CA ASP A 167 -11.79 -22.98 -16.87
C ASP A 167 -12.50 -23.65 -15.70
N THR A 168 -12.83 -22.90 -14.64
CA THR A 168 -13.39 -23.46 -13.40
C THR A 168 -14.85 -23.09 -13.17
N GLY A 169 -15.39 -22.09 -13.88
CA GLY A 169 -16.72 -21.53 -13.62
C GLY A 169 -16.83 -20.76 -12.31
N GLU A 170 -15.74 -20.64 -11.54
CA GLU A 170 -15.70 -19.91 -10.28
C GLU A 170 -15.68 -18.39 -10.51
N ASN A 171 -16.20 -17.65 -9.53
CA ASN A 171 -16.20 -16.19 -9.56
C ASN A 171 -14.81 -15.68 -9.19
N VAL A 172 -14.14 -15.02 -10.13
CA VAL A 172 -12.87 -14.32 -9.94
C VAL A 172 -13.15 -12.82 -9.86
N TYR A 173 -12.47 -12.15 -8.95
CA TYR A 173 -12.59 -10.71 -8.74
C TYR A 173 -11.32 -10.00 -9.23
N GLU A 174 -11.46 -9.14 -10.23
CA GLU A 174 -10.37 -8.25 -10.67
C GLU A 174 -10.53 -6.87 -10.03
N ARG A 175 -9.41 -6.23 -9.68
CA ARG A 175 -9.42 -4.86 -9.13
C ARG A 175 -9.61 -3.84 -10.26
N GLY A 176 -10.55 -2.93 -10.08
CA GLY A 176 -10.94 -1.98 -11.14
C GLY A 176 -11.96 -2.59 -12.10
N TYR A 177 -12.35 -1.80 -13.10
CA TYR A 177 -13.10 -2.26 -14.26
C TYR A 177 -12.38 -1.83 -15.55
N ARG A 178 -12.51 -2.63 -16.61
CA ARG A 178 -11.88 -2.30 -17.91
C ARG A 178 -12.59 -1.12 -18.55
N LEU A 179 -11.83 -0.17 -19.10
CA LEU A 179 -12.39 1.01 -19.77
C LEU A 179 -13.29 0.64 -20.97
N GLY A 180 -12.97 -0.46 -21.64
CA GLY A 180 -13.68 -0.95 -22.82
C GLY A 180 -13.16 -2.32 -23.24
N PHE A 181 -13.60 -2.78 -24.41
CA PHE A 181 -13.18 -4.04 -25.01
C PHE A 181 -13.08 -3.91 -26.53
N VAL A 182 -12.38 -4.85 -27.16
CA VAL A 182 -12.24 -4.93 -28.61
C VAL A 182 -12.97 -6.19 -29.08
N LEU A 183 -13.87 -6.03 -30.04
CA LEU A 183 -14.62 -7.13 -30.66
C LEU A 183 -14.62 -6.93 -32.18
N ASP A 184 -14.24 -7.94 -32.95
CA ASP A 184 -14.20 -7.92 -34.42
C ASP A 184 -13.46 -6.68 -35.00
N ASP A 185 -12.30 -6.33 -34.43
CA ASP A 185 -11.47 -5.15 -34.78
C ASP A 185 -12.13 -3.77 -34.51
N HIS A 186 -13.32 -3.77 -33.92
CA HIS A 186 -14.02 -2.56 -33.47
C HIS A 186 -13.81 -2.36 -31.96
N VAL A 187 -13.70 -1.11 -31.54
CA VAL A 187 -13.40 -0.73 -30.15
C VAL A 187 -14.64 -0.19 -29.49
N TYR A 188 -14.99 -0.78 -28.34
CA TYR A 188 -16.20 -0.46 -27.58
C TYR A 188 -15.84 0.08 -26.20
N VAL A 189 -16.60 1.07 -25.72
CA VAL A 189 -16.39 1.70 -24.41
C VAL A 189 -17.46 1.27 -23.41
N ASN A 190 -17.05 1.01 -22.16
CA ASN A 190 -17.97 0.78 -21.07
C ASN A 190 -18.46 2.12 -20.51
N ASN A 191 -19.69 2.48 -20.85
CA ASN A 191 -20.32 3.76 -20.50
C ASN A 191 -21.42 3.63 -19.43
N HIS A 192 -21.97 2.43 -19.22
CA HIS A 192 -22.87 2.14 -18.12
C HIS A 192 -22.12 1.43 -17.00
N LEU A 193 -22.23 1.92 -15.76
CA LEU A 193 -21.69 1.25 -14.58
C LEU A 193 -22.82 0.85 -13.63
N HIS A 194 -23.02 -0.45 -13.47
CA HIS A 194 -23.92 -0.97 -12.43
C HIS A 194 -23.11 -1.23 -11.16
N MET A 195 -23.35 -0.45 -10.12
CA MET A 195 -22.62 -0.47 -8.86
C MET A 195 -23.42 -1.23 -7.80
N ARG A 196 -22.88 -2.35 -7.32
CA ARG A 196 -23.42 -3.09 -6.17
C ARG A 196 -22.60 -2.78 -4.92
N ILE A 197 -23.25 -2.17 -3.94
CA ILE A 197 -22.65 -1.85 -2.66
C ILE A 197 -23.21 -2.81 -1.63
N TYR A 198 -22.32 -3.66 -1.10
CA TYR A 198 -22.70 -4.57 -0.04
C TYR A 198 -22.43 -3.91 1.31
N TYR A 199 -23.46 -3.89 2.15
CA TYR A 199 -23.38 -3.34 3.49
C TYR A 199 -23.77 -4.39 4.52
N ASN A 200 -23.23 -4.24 5.72
CA ASN A 200 -23.62 -5.03 6.87
C ASN A 200 -24.30 -4.09 7.90
N PRO A 201 -25.59 -4.27 8.21
CA PRO A 201 -26.32 -3.41 9.15
C PRO A 201 -25.95 -3.70 10.62
N HIS A 202 -25.41 -4.87 10.93
CA HIS A 202 -24.93 -5.22 12.25
C HIS A 202 -23.50 -5.76 12.14
N ASP A 203 -22.53 -4.95 12.54
CA ASP A 203 -21.14 -5.41 12.71
C ASP A 203 -21.09 -6.39 13.89
N LYS A 204 -21.48 -7.64 13.63
CA LYS A 204 -21.31 -8.75 14.55
C LYS A 204 -19.85 -9.15 14.45
N ASP A 205 -19.09 -8.95 15.53
CA ASP A 205 -17.73 -9.47 15.63
C ASP A 205 -17.73 -10.98 15.34
N ALA A 206 -16.59 -11.55 14.95
CA ALA A 206 -16.41 -12.99 14.71
C ALA A 206 -16.79 -13.90 15.90
N HIS A 207 -17.13 -13.32 17.06
CA HIS A 207 -17.60 -13.99 18.28
C HIS A 207 -19.09 -13.75 18.60
N GLY A 208 -19.89 -13.21 17.66
CA GLY A 208 -21.32 -12.99 17.84
C GLY A 208 -21.68 -11.92 18.89
N ARG A 209 -20.74 -11.02 19.20
CA ARG A 209 -20.97 -9.84 20.06
C ARG A 209 -20.99 -8.59 19.19
N ASP A 210 -21.80 -7.61 19.58
CA ASP A 210 -21.92 -6.33 18.88
C ASP A 210 -20.56 -5.62 18.86
N GLY A 211 -20.07 -5.33 17.66
CA GLY A 211 -18.78 -4.69 17.42
C GLY A 211 -18.71 -3.30 18.05
N TYR A 212 -17.60 -3.04 18.75
CA TYR A 212 -17.38 -1.79 19.46
C TYR A 212 -17.11 -0.64 18.46
N SER A 213 -18.11 0.20 18.20
CA SER A 213 -17.98 1.43 17.41
C SER A 213 -16.80 2.29 17.89
N HIS A 214 -15.81 2.46 17.03
CA HIS A 214 -14.66 3.33 17.29
C HIS A 214 -15.06 4.79 17.07
N GLY A 215 -15.40 5.50 18.16
CA GLY A 215 -15.35 6.97 18.18
C GLY A 215 -16.60 7.68 18.73
N GLY A 216 -16.56 7.96 20.04
CA GLY A 216 -17.19 9.07 20.74
C GLY A 216 -18.39 9.81 20.14
N ASP A 217 -19.59 9.33 20.43
CA ASP A 217 -20.65 10.08 21.11
C ASP A 217 -21.68 9.08 21.65
N LYS A 218 -22.05 9.15 22.93
CA LYS A 218 -22.89 8.12 23.58
C LYS A 218 -24.40 8.32 23.36
N ASN A 219 -24.79 9.36 22.62
CA ASN A 219 -26.17 9.81 22.50
C ASN A 219 -26.75 9.77 21.07
N ALA A 220 -26.07 9.13 20.11
CA ALA A 220 -26.63 8.91 18.77
C ALA A 220 -27.02 7.43 18.63
N HIS A 221 -28.33 7.17 18.59
CA HIS A 221 -28.93 5.93 18.09
C HIS A 221 -28.73 5.80 16.55
N ASP A 222 -27.54 6.10 16.04
CA ASP A 222 -27.21 5.88 14.64
C ASP A 222 -26.81 4.41 14.48
N GLU A 223 -27.73 3.62 13.95
CA GLU A 223 -27.44 2.28 13.42
C GLU A 223 -26.47 2.42 12.23
N GLY A 224 -25.18 2.50 12.54
CA GLY A 224 -24.13 2.64 11.55
C GLY A 224 -23.99 1.37 10.72
N PHE A 225 -24.29 1.45 9.42
CA PHE A 225 -24.03 0.41 8.45
C PHE A 225 -22.56 0.46 7.99
N THR A 226 -21.95 -0.71 7.82
CA THR A 226 -20.55 -0.80 7.38
C THR A 226 -20.47 -1.35 5.96
N ILE A 227 -19.73 -0.66 5.08
CA ILE A 227 -19.51 -1.10 3.70
C ILE A 227 -18.45 -2.20 3.69
N VAL A 228 -18.83 -3.37 3.17
CA VAL A 228 -18.00 -4.57 3.17
C VAL A 228 -17.51 -4.94 1.78
N ARG A 229 -18.22 -4.57 0.72
CA ARG A 229 -17.80 -4.87 -0.66
C ARG A 229 -18.32 -3.83 -1.63
N PHE A 230 -17.48 -3.46 -2.58
CA PHE A 230 -17.82 -2.60 -3.70
C PHE A 230 -17.56 -3.33 -5.03
N GLU A 231 -18.65 -3.72 -5.69
CA GLU A 231 -18.64 -4.45 -6.94
C GLU A 231 -19.18 -3.56 -8.07
N VAL A 232 -18.55 -3.60 -9.24
CA VAL A 232 -18.96 -2.83 -10.42
C VAL A 232 -19.10 -3.79 -11.59
N GLU A 233 -20.28 -3.81 -12.19
CA GLU A 233 -20.57 -4.50 -13.44
C GLU A 233 -20.58 -3.46 -14.58
N PRO A 234 -19.49 -3.37 -15.36
CA PRO A 234 -19.44 -2.45 -16.50
C PRO A 234 -20.25 -2.99 -17.67
N SER A 235 -20.93 -2.12 -18.40
CA SER A 235 -21.65 -2.44 -19.63
C SER A 235 -21.48 -1.34 -20.68
N SER A 236 -21.59 -1.72 -21.94
CA SER A 236 -21.47 -0.82 -23.09
C SER A 236 -22.83 -0.69 -23.76
N VAL A 237 -23.47 0.47 -23.68
CA VAL A 237 -24.82 0.76 -24.17
C VAL A 237 -24.77 1.87 -25.21
N ASP A 238 -25.25 1.60 -26.43
CA ASP A 238 -25.32 2.61 -27.48
C ASP A 238 -26.27 3.76 -27.15
N LEU A 239 -25.88 4.98 -27.53
CA LEU A 239 -26.61 6.22 -27.30
C LEU A 239 -28.07 6.15 -27.80
N SER A 240 -28.32 5.48 -28.93
CA SER A 240 -29.66 5.41 -29.53
C SER A 240 -30.67 4.64 -28.68
N GLN A 241 -30.19 3.77 -27.80
CA GLN A 241 -31.02 2.89 -26.98
C GLN A 241 -31.32 3.47 -25.59
N ILE A 242 -30.65 4.57 -25.21
CA ILE A 242 -30.83 5.23 -23.92
C ILE A 242 -32.04 6.17 -24.00
N LYS A 243 -33.12 5.81 -23.31
CA LYS A 243 -34.33 6.66 -23.19
C LYS A 243 -34.32 7.39 -21.85
N SER A 244 -34.67 8.67 -21.86
CA SER A 244 -34.91 9.44 -20.63
C SER A 244 -36.35 9.24 -20.16
N VAL A 245 -36.52 8.81 -18.92
CA VAL A 245 -37.84 8.56 -18.30
C VAL A 245 -38.30 9.74 -17.43
N GLY A 246 -37.39 10.67 -17.10
CA GLY A 246 -37.63 11.90 -16.32
C GLY A 246 -36.55 12.13 -15.26
N ASN A 247 -36.29 13.38 -14.86
CA ASN A 247 -35.31 13.76 -13.80
C ASN A 247 -33.97 12.98 -13.83
N ASN A 248 -33.28 12.99 -14.98
CA ASN A 248 -32.01 12.27 -15.21
C ASN A 248 -32.09 10.74 -15.02
N GLU A 249 -33.28 10.14 -14.93
CA GLU A 249 -33.45 8.69 -14.96
C GLU A 249 -33.43 8.16 -16.40
N CYS A 250 -32.73 7.05 -16.62
CA CYS A 250 -32.63 6.36 -17.90
C CYS A 250 -33.29 4.98 -17.86
N SER A 251 -33.64 4.47 -19.04
CA SER A 251 -34.00 3.07 -19.25
C SER A 251 -33.48 2.63 -20.61
N PHE A 252 -32.96 1.40 -20.66
CA PHE A 252 -32.44 0.75 -21.86
C PHE A 252 -32.82 -0.74 -21.82
N PRO A 253 -32.91 -1.43 -22.97
CA PRO A 253 -33.32 -2.84 -23.03
C PRO A 253 -32.25 -3.79 -22.44
N ASP A 254 -32.69 -4.92 -21.87
CA ASP A 254 -31.78 -5.94 -21.29
C ASP A 254 -30.72 -6.42 -22.29
N LYS A 255 -31.12 -6.60 -23.56
CA LYS A 255 -30.21 -6.80 -24.68
C LYS A 255 -29.98 -5.48 -25.40
N HIS A 256 -28.79 -4.93 -25.23
CA HIS A 256 -28.39 -3.66 -25.80
C HIS A 256 -27.15 -3.84 -26.69
N THR A 257 -27.02 -2.95 -27.67
CA THR A 257 -25.88 -2.93 -28.59
C THR A 257 -24.74 -2.14 -27.97
N PRO A 258 -23.48 -2.60 -28.10
CA PRO A 258 -22.35 -1.90 -27.53
C PRO A 258 -22.05 -0.58 -28.25
N GLN A 259 -21.63 0.42 -27.48
CA GLN A 259 -21.26 1.74 -27.99
C GLN A 259 -19.86 1.68 -28.60
N GLU A 260 -19.79 1.75 -29.92
CA GLU A 260 -18.53 1.84 -30.66
C GLU A 260 -17.90 3.23 -30.52
N VAL A 261 -16.57 3.27 -30.38
CA VAL A 261 -15.77 4.50 -30.39
C VAL A 261 -15.11 4.66 -31.76
N LYS A 262 -15.58 5.65 -32.53
CA LYS A 262 -15.03 5.99 -33.85
C LYS A 262 -13.86 6.95 -33.72
N THR A 263 -12.93 6.89 -34.67
CA THR A 263 -11.76 7.78 -34.73
C THR A 263 -12.08 9.21 -35.18
N THR A 264 -13.28 9.44 -35.74
CA THR A 264 -13.76 10.74 -36.26
C THR A 264 -14.73 11.44 -35.30
N GLY A 265 -14.49 11.28 -34.00
CA GLY A 265 -15.33 11.82 -32.94
C GLY A 265 -16.52 10.91 -32.61
N THR A 266 -16.83 10.79 -31.32
CA THR A 266 -17.89 9.91 -30.82
C THR A 266 -18.81 10.68 -29.89
N LYS A 267 -20.12 10.50 -30.06
CA LYS A 267 -21.13 11.00 -29.13
C LYS A 267 -21.58 9.88 -28.22
N LEU A 268 -21.57 10.09 -26.92
CA LEU A 268 -21.98 9.08 -25.96
C LEU A 268 -22.54 9.71 -24.68
N LEU A 269 -23.13 8.86 -23.86
CA LEU A 269 -23.69 9.23 -22.57
C LEU A 269 -23.19 8.24 -21.52
N PHE A 270 -22.69 8.77 -20.41
CA PHE A 270 -22.32 7.97 -19.26
C PHE A 270 -23.54 7.82 -18.36
N THR A 271 -23.80 6.59 -17.93
CA THR A 271 -24.91 6.26 -17.05
C THR A 271 -24.43 5.36 -15.93
N TYR A 272 -25.14 5.37 -14.80
CA TYR A 272 -24.84 4.48 -13.69
C TYR A 272 -26.13 4.02 -13.02
N SER A 273 -26.07 2.87 -12.37
CA SER A 273 -27.15 2.39 -11.50
C SER A 273 -26.54 1.95 -10.18
N VAL A 274 -27.25 2.14 -9.08
CA VAL A 274 -26.77 1.78 -7.74
C VAL A 274 -27.75 0.80 -7.10
N GLU A 275 -27.22 -0.29 -6.60
CA GLU A 275 -27.95 -1.32 -5.87
C GLU A 275 -27.27 -1.56 -4.52
N TRP A 276 -28.05 -1.54 -3.44
CA TRP A 276 -27.59 -1.83 -2.09
C TRP A 276 -28.01 -3.24 -1.71
N VAL A 277 -27.03 -4.06 -1.33
CA VAL A 277 -27.25 -5.49 -1.01
C VAL A 277 -26.80 -5.76 0.43
N GLU A 278 -27.69 -6.32 1.24
CA GLU A 278 -27.32 -6.73 2.60
C GLU A 278 -26.36 -7.93 2.56
N SER A 279 -25.31 -7.90 3.39
CA SER A 279 -24.28 -8.92 3.44
C SER A 279 -23.87 -9.25 4.87
N ASN A 280 -23.72 -10.55 5.14
CA ASN A 280 -23.30 -11.09 6.44
C ASN A 280 -21.77 -11.15 6.63
N VAL A 281 -20.99 -10.49 5.76
CA VAL A 281 -19.52 -10.48 5.85
C VAL A 281 -19.08 -9.60 7.02
N PRO A 282 -18.26 -10.11 7.97
CA PRO A 282 -17.75 -9.29 9.06
C PRO A 282 -16.68 -8.32 8.55
N TRP A 283 -16.57 -7.14 9.18
CA TRP A 283 -15.66 -6.08 8.74
C TRP A 283 -14.21 -6.54 8.57
N ALA A 284 -13.71 -7.40 9.47
CA ALA A 284 -12.34 -7.91 9.44
C ALA A 284 -11.98 -8.68 8.15
N SER A 285 -12.95 -9.38 7.56
CA SER A 285 -12.77 -10.23 6.36
C SER A 285 -13.07 -9.52 5.04
N ARG A 286 -13.44 -8.22 5.09
CA ARG A 286 -13.91 -7.47 3.91
C ARG A 286 -12.88 -7.40 2.76
N TRP A 287 -11.60 -7.54 3.08
CA TRP A 287 -10.50 -7.50 2.11
C TRP A 287 -10.22 -8.83 1.43
N ASP A 288 -10.73 -9.95 1.93
CA ASP A 288 -10.34 -11.30 1.48
C ASP A 288 -10.66 -11.51 -0.01
N ILE A 289 -11.77 -10.94 -0.47
CA ILE A 289 -12.24 -11.05 -1.86
C ILE A 289 -11.34 -10.30 -2.84
N TYR A 290 -10.70 -9.22 -2.39
CA TYR A 290 -9.76 -8.44 -3.21
C TYR A 290 -8.35 -9.04 -3.20
N LEU A 291 -8.04 -9.88 -2.20
CA LEU A 291 -6.74 -10.50 -1.99
C LEU A 291 -6.68 -11.96 -2.47
N GLN A 292 -7.82 -12.56 -2.80
CA GLN A 292 -7.90 -13.93 -3.28
C GLN A 292 -7.16 -14.05 -4.62
N MET A 293 -5.96 -14.64 -4.59
CA MET A 293 -5.21 -15.00 -5.80
C MET A 293 -5.72 -16.35 -6.32
N SER A 294 -6.21 -16.37 -7.55
CA SER A 294 -6.73 -17.57 -8.22
C SER A 294 -5.64 -18.51 -8.77
N ASP A 295 -4.37 -18.09 -8.78
CA ASP A 295 -3.26 -18.86 -9.41
C ASP A 295 -2.37 -19.62 -8.41
N VAL A 296 -2.97 -20.35 -7.47
CA VAL A 296 -2.22 -21.18 -6.51
C VAL A 296 -1.41 -22.29 -7.24
N GLN A 297 -1.91 -22.77 -8.39
CA GLN A 297 -1.36 -23.94 -9.07
C GLN A 297 0.04 -23.73 -9.66
N ILE A 298 0.38 -22.51 -10.11
CA ILE A 298 1.67 -22.24 -10.78
C ILE A 298 2.79 -22.03 -9.75
N HIS A 299 2.47 -21.51 -8.56
CA HIS A 299 3.49 -21.12 -7.58
C HIS A 299 4.12 -22.30 -6.82
N TRP A 300 3.33 -23.31 -6.42
CA TRP A 300 3.88 -24.43 -5.63
C TRP A 300 4.84 -25.31 -6.46
N PHE A 301 4.59 -25.43 -7.77
CA PHE A 301 5.50 -26.16 -8.68
C PHE A 301 6.89 -25.51 -8.74
N SER A 302 6.97 -24.18 -8.78
CA SER A 302 8.23 -23.44 -8.76
C SER A 302 8.98 -23.60 -7.44
N ILE A 303 8.27 -23.63 -6.30
CA ILE A 303 8.85 -23.86 -4.97
C ILE A 303 9.47 -25.25 -4.88
N VAL A 304 8.75 -26.29 -5.32
CA VAL A 304 9.27 -27.67 -5.32
C VAL A 304 10.50 -27.79 -6.21
N ASN A 305 10.45 -27.24 -7.43
CA ASN A 305 11.58 -27.27 -8.35
C ASN A 305 12.83 -26.58 -7.75
N SER A 306 12.66 -25.41 -7.14
CA SER A 306 13.76 -24.67 -6.49
C SER A 306 14.35 -25.45 -5.31
N LEU A 307 13.50 -26.09 -4.51
CA LEU A 307 13.92 -26.88 -3.35
C LEU A 307 14.72 -28.13 -3.79
N VAL A 308 14.26 -28.83 -4.82
CA VAL A 308 14.98 -29.99 -5.39
C VAL A 308 16.37 -29.58 -5.87
N VAL A 309 16.49 -28.45 -6.58
CA VAL A 309 17.79 -27.94 -7.07
C VAL A 309 18.73 -27.62 -5.90
N VAL A 310 18.24 -26.98 -4.84
CA VAL A 310 19.06 -26.64 -3.66
C VAL A 310 19.56 -27.89 -2.93
N PHE A 311 18.69 -28.88 -2.71
CA PHE A 311 19.10 -30.14 -2.08
C PHE A 311 20.09 -30.93 -2.94
N PHE A 312 19.89 -30.93 -4.26
CA PHE A 312 20.81 -31.60 -5.18
C PHE A 312 22.20 -30.92 -5.21
N LEU A 313 22.26 -29.60 -5.33
CA LEU A 313 23.51 -28.84 -5.32
C LEU A 313 24.25 -28.94 -3.99
N SER A 314 23.53 -28.84 -2.86
CA SER A 314 24.14 -29.01 -1.53
C SER A 314 24.61 -30.44 -1.30
N GLY A 315 23.89 -31.44 -1.81
CA GLY A 315 24.30 -32.84 -1.79
C GLY A 315 25.58 -33.09 -2.59
N ILE A 316 25.69 -32.55 -3.80
CA ILE A 316 26.91 -32.63 -4.63
C ILE A 316 28.07 -31.94 -3.92
N LEU A 317 27.88 -30.71 -3.42
CA LEU A 317 28.93 -29.99 -2.70
C LEU A 317 29.40 -30.78 -1.46
N THR A 318 28.47 -31.35 -0.71
CA THR A 318 28.77 -32.18 0.46
C THR A 318 29.50 -33.46 0.06
N MET A 319 29.11 -34.13 -1.02
CA MET A 319 29.78 -35.32 -1.55
C MET A 319 31.21 -34.99 -2.01
N ILE A 320 31.42 -33.86 -2.70
CA ILE A 320 32.74 -33.37 -3.07
C ILE A 320 33.58 -33.12 -1.82
N ILE A 321 33.06 -32.36 -0.85
CA ILE A 321 33.77 -32.05 0.40
C ILE A 321 34.10 -33.32 1.19
N ILE A 322 33.16 -34.26 1.34
CA ILE A 322 33.40 -35.52 2.07
C ILE A 322 34.42 -36.38 1.31
N ARG A 323 34.32 -36.45 -0.02
CA ARG A 323 35.25 -37.24 -0.84
C ARG A 323 36.66 -36.65 -0.79
N THR A 324 36.80 -35.32 -0.84
CA THR A 324 38.10 -34.66 -0.67
C THR A 324 38.63 -34.88 0.74
N LEU A 325 37.84 -34.66 1.79
CA LEU A 325 38.25 -34.91 3.18
C LEU A 325 38.68 -36.36 3.43
N ARG A 326 37.88 -37.34 2.99
CA ARG A 326 38.21 -38.77 3.17
C ARG A 326 39.47 -39.15 2.41
N ARG A 327 39.67 -38.63 1.19
CA ARG A 327 40.89 -38.86 0.41
C ARG A 327 42.11 -38.23 1.08
N ASP A 328 41.96 -37.03 1.63
CA ASP A 328 43.05 -36.34 2.32
C ASP A 328 43.42 -37.09 3.60
N ILE A 329 42.45 -37.45 4.45
CA ILE A 329 42.67 -38.25 5.67
C ILE A 329 43.32 -39.61 5.35
N ALA A 330 42.85 -40.32 4.32
CA ALA A 330 43.43 -41.60 3.93
C ALA A 330 44.88 -41.47 3.45
N ARG A 331 45.22 -40.36 2.79
CA ARG A 331 46.60 -40.05 2.39
C ARG A 331 47.49 -39.76 3.59
N TYR A 332 46.99 -38.96 4.55
CA TYR A 332 47.71 -38.70 5.81
C TYR A 332 47.98 -39.98 6.59
N ASN A 333 47.02 -40.90 6.68
CA ASN A 333 47.17 -42.14 7.44
C ASN A 333 48.02 -43.21 6.73
N ALA A 334 48.23 -43.10 5.41
CA ALA A 334 49.04 -44.05 4.65
C ALA A 334 50.56 -43.73 4.72
N GLU A 335 50.93 -42.52 5.15
CA GLU A 335 52.32 -42.06 5.29
C GLU A 335 52.78 -42.08 6.76
N GLU A 336 52.56 -43.18 7.48
CA GLU A 336 53.01 -43.41 8.87
C GLU A 336 54.53 -43.78 8.96
N THR A 337 55.26 -43.80 7.84
CA THR A 337 56.71 -44.11 7.80
C THR A 337 57.61 -42.92 7.45
N LEU A 338 57.05 -41.73 7.22
CA LEU A 338 57.79 -40.47 7.04
C LEU A 338 57.50 -39.50 8.19
N GLU A 339 57.14 -40.04 9.35
CA GLU A 339 56.52 -39.32 10.46
C GLU A 339 57.51 -38.56 11.35
N GLU A 340 58.83 -38.77 11.20
CA GLU A 340 59.86 -38.05 11.97
C GLU A 340 60.50 -36.85 11.25
N THR A 341 60.29 -36.66 9.94
CA THR A 341 60.90 -35.53 9.18
C THR A 341 59.94 -34.41 8.83
N LEU A 342 58.64 -34.56 9.12
CA LEU A 342 57.58 -33.58 8.84
C LEU A 342 56.78 -33.21 10.09
N GLU A 343 57.45 -32.92 11.20
CA GLU A 343 56.86 -32.29 12.39
C GLU A 343 56.11 -30.96 12.11
N GLU A 344 56.06 -30.39 10.89
CA GLU A 344 55.71 -28.96 10.69
C GLU A 344 54.75 -28.65 9.52
N SER A 345 53.81 -29.52 9.17
CA SER A 345 52.74 -29.17 8.23
C SER A 345 51.77 -28.15 8.88
N GLY A 346 52.04 -26.85 8.67
CA GLY A 346 51.45 -25.69 9.36
C GLY A 346 49.93 -25.61 9.52
N TRP A 347 49.12 -26.37 8.76
CA TRP A 347 47.67 -26.42 8.96
C TRP A 347 47.24 -27.12 10.27
N LYS A 348 48.05 -28.04 10.83
CA LYS A 348 47.78 -28.58 12.17
C LYS A 348 48.03 -27.53 13.26
N LEU A 349 49.01 -26.63 13.07
CA LEU A 349 49.21 -25.45 13.92
C LEU A 349 48.09 -24.41 13.73
N VAL A 350 47.39 -24.41 12.60
CA VAL A 350 46.22 -23.54 12.35
C VAL A 350 45.09 -23.82 13.35
N HIS A 351 44.94 -25.03 13.91
CA HIS A 351 43.92 -25.23 14.96
C HIS A 351 44.15 -24.32 16.20
N GLY A 352 45.41 -23.96 16.49
CA GLY A 352 45.78 -22.98 17.51
C GLY A 352 45.59 -21.52 17.05
N ASP A 353 45.77 -21.25 15.76
CA ASP A 353 45.53 -19.93 15.14
C ASP A 353 44.05 -19.68 14.77
N VAL A 354 43.16 -20.69 14.78
CA VAL A 354 41.69 -20.54 14.64
C VAL A 354 41.12 -19.64 15.74
N PHE A 355 41.75 -19.66 16.93
CA PHE A 355 41.40 -18.78 18.05
C PHE A 355 42.17 -17.46 18.05
N ARG A 356 42.97 -17.17 17.02
CA ARG A 356 43.64 -15.88 16.89
C ARG A 356 42.57 -14.82 16.60
N PRO A 357 42.48 -13.76 17.41
CA PRO A 357 41.51 -12.71 17.16
C PRO A 357 41.78 -12.06 15.79
N PRO A 358 40.75 -11.82 14.97
CA PRO A 358 40.92 -11.11 13.71
C PRO A 358 41.42 -9.69 13.98
N ARG A 359 42.05 -9.04 12.99
CA ARG A 359 42.55 -7.65 13.10
C ARG A 359 41.49 -6.66 13.59
N HIS A 360 40.21 -6.90 13.26
CA HIS A 360 39.08 -6.05 13.64
C HIS A 360 37.97 -6.85 14.35
N PRO A 361 38.19 -7.31 15.60
CA PRO A 361 37.23 -8.18 16.30
C PRO A 361 35.94 -7.44 16.66
N LYS A 362 36.03 -6.11 16.86
CA LYS A 362 34.89 -5.23 17.16
C LYS A 362 33.90 -5.13 16.00
N LEU A 363 34.40 -5.02 14.77
CA LEU A 363 33.57 -4.89 13.58
C LEU A 363 32.95 -6.26 13.24
N PHE A 364 33.75 -7.32 13.31
CA PHE A 364 33.30 -8.67 13.05
C PHE A 364 32.16 -9.09 14.02
N SER A 365 32.32 -8.86 15.32
CA SER A 365 31.27 -9.18 16.29
C SER A 365 29.99 -8.38 16.07
N ALA A 366 30.12 -7.10 15.68
CA ALA A 366 28.97 -6.24 15.37
C ALA A 366 28.22 -6.73 14.13
N VAL A 367 28.92 -7.08 13.04
CA VAL A 367 28.30 -7.59 11.81
C VAL A 367 27.52 -8.87 12.07
N ILE A 368 28.10 -9.82 12.82
CA ILE A 368 27.42 -11.07 13.16
C ILE A 368 26.19 -10.80 14.06
N GLY A 369 26.33 -9.96 15.08
CA GLY A 369 25.20 -9.61 15.95
C GLY A 369 24.03 -8.97 15.20
N SER A 370 24.33 -7.98 14.35
CA SER A 370 23.31 -7.32 13.52
C SER A 370 22.71 -8.26 12.47
N GLY A 371 23.50 -9.17 11.89
CA GLY A 371 22.99 -10.20 10.98
C GLY A 371 22.00 -11.15 11.65
N VAL A 372 22.32 -11.62 12.86
CA VAL A 372 21.41 -12.46 13.65
C VAL A 372 20.12 -11.70 14.01
N GLN A 373 20.22 -10.42 14.36
CA GLN A 373 19.03 -9.59 14.65
C GLN A 373 18.05 -9.52 13.48
N ILE A 374 18.58 -9.25 12.27
CA ILE A 374 17.76 -9.16 11.05
C ILE A 374 17.17 -10.53 10.72
N PHE A 375 17.98 -11.59 10.80
CA PHE A 375 17.52 -12.95 10.52
C PHE A 375 16.37 -13.37 11.44
N LEU A 376 16.52 -13.17 12.75
CA LEU A 376 15.48 -13.51 13.73
C LEU A 376 14.22 -12.64 13.55
N MET A 377 14.37 -11.37 13.19
CA MET A 377 13.23 -10.49 12.91
C MET A 377 12.45 -10.96 11.67
N VAL A 378 13.15 -11.27 10.57
CA VAL A 378 12.52 -11.77 9.34
C VAL A 378 11.85 -13.12 9.60
N PHE A 379 12.51 -14.02 10.31
CA PHE A 379 11.92 -15.31 10.66
C PHE A 379 10.65 -15.15 11.51
N ALA A 380 10.70 -14.36 12.58
CA ALA A 380 9.55 -14.15 13.47
C ALA A 380 8.39 -13.44 12.77
N THR A 381 8.65 -12.44 11.93
CA THR A 381 7.61 -11.75 11.15
C THR A 381 6.94 -12.68 10.15
N VAL A 382 7.70 -13.54 9.47
CA VAL A 382 7.17 -14.55 8.55
C VAL A 382 6.30 -15.59 9.28
N VAL A 383 6.71 -16.06 10.46
CA VAL A 383 5.89 -16.98 11.28
C VAL A 383 4.57 -16.31 11.71
N LEU A 384 4.61 -15.07 12.19
CA LEU A 384 3.40 -14.33 12.59
C LEU A 384 2.47 -14.04 11.40
N ALA A 385 3.03 -13.81 10.21
CA ALA A 385 2.28 -13.68 8.98
C ALA A 385 1.60 -15.00 8.58
N MET A 386 2.30 -16.13 8.70
CA MET A 386 1.72 -17.46 8.41
C MET A 386 0.61 -17.84 9.39
N LEU A 387 0.68 -17.40 10.65
CA LEU A 387 -0.40 -17.60 11.64
C LEU A 387 -1.63 -16.72 11.39
N GLY A 388 -1.62 -15.86 10.36
CA GLY A 388 -2.73 -14.95 10.04
C GLY A 388 -2.87 -13.76 11.01
N LEU A 389 -1.92 -13.59 11.95
CA LEU A 389 -1.93 -12.48 12.92
C LEU A 389 -1.57 -11.14 12.29
N LEU A 390 -0.91 -11.16 11.12
CA LEU A 390 -0.53 -9.98 10.35
C LEU A 390 -1.24 -9.99 9.00
N SER A 391 -2.50 -9.56 8.97
CA SER A 391 -3.24 -9.40 7.73
C SER A 391 -2.71 -8.18 6.94
N PRO A 392 -2.41 -8.32 5.63
CA PRO A 392 -2.03 -7.20 4.76
C PRO A 392 -3.07 -6.08 4.67
N SER A 393 -4.32 -6.34 5.11
CA SER A 393 -5.42 -5.38 5.11
C SER A 393 -5.24 -4.23 6.09
N SER A 394 -4.45 -4.43 7.15
CA SER A 394 -4.20 -3.43 8.18
C SER A 394 -3.04 -2.51 7.76
N ARG A 395 -3.39 -1.37 7.15
CA ARG A 395 -2.42 -0.38 6.64
C ARG A 395 -1.38 -0.03 7.70
N GLY A 396 -0.13 -0.38 7.44
CA GLY A 396 1.01 -0.06 8.31
C GLY A 396 1.25 -1.03 9.48
N ALA A 397 0.35 -1.97 9.77
CA ALA A 397 0.54 -2.90 10.90
C ALA A 397 1.74 -3.83 10.71
N LEU A 398 2.00 -4.27 9.46
CA LEU A 398 3.17 -5.07 9.14
C LEU A 398 4.47 -4.30 9.46
N MET A 399 4.51 -3.01 9.14
CA MET A 399 5.67 -2.17 9.42
C MET A 399 5.85 -1.93 10.92
N THR A 400 4.77 -1.59 11.64
CA THR A 400 4.86 -1.33 13.09
C THR A 400 5.24 -2.60 13.85
N THR A 401 4.63 -3.74 13.53
CA THR A 401 4.98 -5.02 14.15
C THR A 401 6.40 -5.46 13.79
N GLY A 402 6.85 -5.23 12.56
CA GLY A 402 8.25 -5.47 12.16
C GLY A 402 9.25 -4.68 13.00
N ILE A 403 8.98 -3.38 13.26
CA ILE A 403 9.83 -2.53 14.11
C ILE A 403 9.84 -3.02 15.56
N LEU A 404 8.69 -3.42 16.10
CA LEU A 404 8.59 -3.96 17.46
C LEU A 404 9.37 -5.27 17.62
N ILE A 405 9.20 -6.20 16.67
CA ILE A 405 9.94 -7.46 16.66
C ILE A 405 11.43 -7.20 16.52
N TYR A 406 11.84 -6.29 15.63
CA TYR A 406 13.24 -5.88 15.48
C TYR A 406 13.86 -5.43 16.81
N ALA A 407 13.11 -4.64 17.60
CA ALA A 407 13.57 -4.17 18.89
C ALA A 407 13.72 -5.30 19.92
N VAL A 408 12.77 -6.24 19.96
CA VAL A 408 12.84 -7.42 20.83
C VAL A 408 14.01 -8.33 20.44
N MET A 409 14.24 -8.52 19.13
CA MET A 409 15.35 -9.31 18.60
C MET A 409 16.73 -8.65 18.82
N GLY A 410 16.77 -7.40 19.30
CA GLY A 410 17.98 -6.78 19.83
C GLY A 410 18.63 -7.59 20.96
N SER A 411 17.84 -8.42 21.67
CA SER A 411 18.35 -9.38 22.65
C SER A 411 19.29 -10.43 22.02
N GLY A 412 18.92 -10.99 20.87
CA GLY A 412 19.75 -11.90 20.09
C GLY A 412 21.03 -11.21 19.60
N ALA A 413 20.91 -9.98 19.10
CA ALA A 413 22.04 -9.18 18.65
C ALA A 413 23.09 -8.99 19.76
N GLY A 414 22.63 -8.57 20.95
CA GLY A 414 23.47 -8.34 22.12
C GLY A 414 24.13 -9.62 22.63
N TYR A 415 23.37 -10.73 22.68
CA TYR A 415 23.87 -12.05 23.09
C TYR A 415 24.97 -12.57 22.16
N PHE A 416 24.69 -12.69 20.86
CA PHE A 416 25.65 -13.27 19.90
C PHE A 416 26.87 -12.38 19.68
N SER A 417 26.69 -11.05 19.62
CA SER A 417 27.80 -10.10 19.51
C SER A 417 28.72 -10.18 20.72
N THR A 418 28.16 -10.17 21.93
CA THR A 418 28.95 -10.21 23.18
C THR A 418 29.64 -11.56 23.35
N ARG A 419 28.95 -12.67 23.08
CA ARG A 419 29.53 -14.01 23.11
C ARG A 419 30.73 -14.11 22.18
N LEU A 420 30.56 -13.71 20.93
CA LEU A 420 31.63 -13.75 19.93
C LEU A 420 32.78 -12.81 20.31
N TYR A 421 32.48 -11.61 20.80
CA TYR A 421 33.48 -10.65 21.25
C TYR A 421 34.34 -11.17 22.41
N LEU A 422 33.71 -11.82 23.40
CA LEU A 422 34.41 -12.42 24.54
C LEU A 422 35.26 -13.63 24.11
N THR A 423 34.78 -14.48 23.20
CA THR A 423 35.57 -15.59 22.66
C THR A 423 36.82 -15.14 21.89
N LEU A 424 36.79 -13.93 21.33
CA LEU A 424 37.91 -13.32 20.61
C LEU A 424 38.85 -12.51 21.52
N LYS A 425 38.91 -12.83 22.82
CA LYS A 425 39.73 -12.13 23.82
C LYS A 425 39.46 -10.61 23.89
N GLY A 426 38.21 -10.21 23.64
CA GLY A 426 37.78 -8.81 23.75
C GLY A 426 37.93 -8.24 25.16
N HIS A 427 38.18 -6.93 25.26
CA HIS A 427 38.37 -6.25 26.55
C HIS A 427 37.07 -6.15 27.38
N TYR A 428 37.22 -5.72 28.65
CA TYR A 428 36.15 -5.53 29.64
C TYR A 428 34.97 -4.63 29.21
N ASN A 429 35.12 -3.83 28.15
CA ASN A 429 34.10 -2.89 27.64
C ASN A 429 32.98 -3.58 26.83
N TRP A 430 32.55 -4.78 27.22
CA TRP A 430 31.53 -5.57 26.51
C TRP A 430 30.15 -4.89 26.52
N TRP A 431 29.83 -4.13 27.57
CA TRP A 431 28.53 -3.48 27.74
C TRP A 431 28.23 -2.49 26.61
N TRP A 432 29.20 -1.65 26.26
CA TRP A 432 29.08 -0.69 25.15
C TRP A 432 28.96 -1.39 23.80
N ARG A 433 29.53 -2.60 23.66
CA ARG A 433 29.44 -3.37 22.41
C ARG A 433 28.04 -3.94 22.21
N SER A 434 27.43 -4.46 23.27
CA SER A 434 26.05 -4.94 23.22
C SER A 434 25.11 -3.80 22.82
N VAL A 435 25.21 -2.65 23.50
CA VAL A 435 24.37 -1.47 23.24
C VAL A 435 24.54 -0.93 21.81
N VAL A 436 25.78 -0.78 21.34
CA VAL A 436 26.06 -0.24 19.99
C VAL A 436 25.66 -1.24 18.89
N THR A 437 25.78 -2.55 19.12
CA THR A 437 25.40 -3.54 18.11
C THR A 437 23.89 -3.65 17.95
N SER A 438 23.13 -3.68 19.06
CA SER A 438 21.67 -3.81 19.02
C SER A 438 20.96 -2.50 18.66
N GLY A 439 21.53 -1.35 19.05
CA GLY A 439 20.98 -0.02 18.75
C GLY A 439 21.59 0.69 17.54
N GLY A 440 22.61 0.12 16.90
CA GLY A 440 23.35 0.77 15.80
C GLY A 440 22.50 1.18 14.60
N SER A 441 21.36 0.52 14.39
CA SER A 441 20.35 0.89 13.38
C SER A 441 19.80 2.30 13.56
N ALA A 442 19.82 2.86 14.76
CA ALA A 442 19.37 4.23 15.03
C ALA A 442 20.20 5.26 14.24
N LEU A 443 21.51 5.03 14.09
CA LEU A 443 22.39 5.88 13.28
C LEU A 443 21.99 5.84 11.80
N TYR A 444 21.62 4.66 11.28
CA TYR A 444 21.10 4.52 9.93
C TYR A 444 19.80 5.32 9.73
N VAL A 445 18.87 5.24 10.69
CA VAL A 445 17.62 6.02 10.66
C VAL A 445 17.91 7.53 10.64
N PHE A 446 18.89 7.99 11.43
CA PHE A 446 19.30 9.39 11.43
C PHE A 446 19.89 9.82 10.07
N LEU A 447 20.83 9.05 9.52
CA LEU A 447 21.41 9.35 8.20
C LEU A 447 20.36 9.32 7.08
N TYR A 448 19.41 8.39 7.15
CA TYR A 448 18.29 8.34 6.23
C TYR A 448 17.38 9.57 6.38
N SER A 449 17.14 10.06 7.59
CA SER A 449 16.37 11.29 7.81
C SER A 449 17.03 12.52 7.18
N VAL A 450 18.38 12.58 7.18
CA VAL A 450 19.16 13.63 6.49
C VAL A 450 19.02 13.48 4.98
N PHE A 451 19.17 12.27 4.44
CA PHE A 451 19.00 12.00 3.01
C PHE A 451 17.57 12.32 2.53
N TYR A 452 16.56 11.97 3.32
CA TYR A 452 15.16 12.24 3.04
C TYR A 452 14.86 13.74 3.03
N LEU A 453 15.52 14.51 3.90
CA LEU A 453 15.48 15.97 3.86
C LEU A 453 15.92 16.50 2.49
N TYR A 454 17.08 16.06 2.00
CA TYR A 454 17.64 16.56 0.73
C TYR A 454 16.89 16.10 -0.52
N THR A 455 16.25 14.94 -0.49
CA THR A 455 15.66 14.32 -1.69
C THR A 455 14.17 14.51 -1.83
N LYS A 456 13.44 14.66 -0.72
CA LYS A 456 11.97 14.66 -0.71
C LYS A 456 11.33 15.81 0.05
N LEU A 457 12.04 16.45 0.98
CA LEU A 457 11.49 17.54 1.80
C LEU A 457 12.00 18.90 1.36
N GLU A 458 11.14 19.69 0.76
CA GLU A 458 11.40 21.09 0.46
C GLU A 458 11.04 21.98 1.66
N ILE A 459 11.76 21.82 2.79
CA ILE A 459 11.61 22.71 3.95
C ILE A 459 12.51 23.92 3.76
N THR A 460 11.92 25.08 3.47
CA THR A 460 12.66 26.34 3.28
C THR A 460 12.78 27.19 4.55
N GLU A 461 11.97 26.91 5.58
CA GLU A 461 11.93 27.71 6.81
C GLU A 461 12.86 27.14 7.90
N GLY A 462 13.72 28.00 8.47
CA GLY A 462 14.71 27.58 9.46
C GLY A 462 14.12 26.99 10.75
N VAL A 463 12.96 27.49 11.21
CA VAL A 463 12.29 26.94 12.40
C VAL A 463 11.78 25.51 12.15
N SER A 464 11.23 25.26 10.96
CA SER A 464 10.76 23.94 10.55
C SER A 464 11.90 22.92 10.41
N LEU A 465 13.09 23.38 10.01
CA LEU A 465 14.32 22.58 9.97
C LEU A 465 14.76 22.15 11.39
N VAL A 466 14.78 23.09 12.34
CA VAL A 466 15.15 22.82 13.73
C VAL A 466 14.16 21.85 14.38
N LEU A 467 12.86 22.02 14.13
CA LEU A 467 11.84 21.09 14.63
C LEU A 467 12.02 19.70 14.01
N TYR A 468 12.24 19.60 12.70
CA TYR A 468 12.47 18.32 12.03
C TYR A 468 13.66 17.57 12.65
N PHE A 469 14.82 18.21 12.75
CA PHE A 469 16.00 17.60 13.37
C PHE A 469 15.84 17.32 14.86
N GLY A 470 15.12 18.18 15.60
CA GLY A 470 14.83 17.98 17.01
C GLY A 470 13.99 16.73 17.24
N TYR A 471 12.89 16.57 16.49
CA TYR A 471 12.02 15.40 16.58
C TYR A 471 12.72 14.13 16.09
N THR A 472 13.46 14.18 14.97
CA THR A 472 14.18 12.99 14.47
C THR A 472 15.29 12.57 15.41
N MET A 473 16.06 13.50 15.98
CA MET A 473 17.07 13.20 17.00
C MET A 473 16.43 12.57 18.24
N ALA A 474 15.30 13.12 18.73
CA ALA A 474 14.59 12.57 19.87
C ALA A 474 14.10 11.13 19.60
N MET A 475 13.51 10.87 18.43
CA MET A 475 13.06 9.52 18.04
C MET A 475 14.23 8.53 17.89
N VAL A 476 15.34 8.97 17.28
CA VAL A 476 16.53 8.14 17.10
C VAL A 476 17.15 7.79 18.45
N MET A 477 17.23 8.75 19.37
CA MET A 477 17.79 8.53 20.70
C MET A 477 16.93 7.58 21.54
N THR A 478 15.60 7.75 21.53
CA THR A 478 14.70 6.82 22.24
C THR A 478 14.78 5.41 21.66
N PHE A 479 14.82 5.29 20.33
CA PHE A 479 15.00 4.00 19.66
C PHE A 479 16.34 3.34 19.99
N TRP A 480 17.44 4.10 20.00
CA TRP A 480 18.77 3.63 20.37
C TRP A 480 18.82 3.14 21.83
N VAL A 481 18.24 3.90 22.77
CA VAL A 481 18.19 3.50 24.19
C VAL A 481 17.34 2.25 24.37
N MET A 482 16.16 2.17 23.74
CA MET A 482 15.26 1.02 23.86
C MET A 482 15.91 -0.27 23.34
N THR A 483 16.41 -0.25 22.11
CA THR A 483 17.06 -1.42 21.49
C THR A 483 18.42 -1.75 22.13
N GLY A 484 19.15 -0.72 22.56
CA GLY A 484 20.40 -0.82 23.32
C GLY A 484 20.20 -1.50 24.68
N ALA A 485 19.16 -1.11 25.43
CA ALA A 485 18.85 -1.67 26.74
C ALA A 485 18.46 -3.15 26.67
N VAL A 486 17.63 -3.54 25.68
CA VAL A 486 17.24 -4.93 25.45
C VAL A 486 18.47 -5.80 25.13
N GLY A 487 19.36 -5.31 24.25
CA GLY A 487 20.62 -6.00 23.94
C GLY A 487 21.55 -6.10 25.15
N PHE A 488 21.69 -5.01 25.92
CA PHE A 488 22.50 -4.99 27.14
C PHE A 488 22.01 -6.02 28.16
N TYR A 489 20.71 -6.07 28.44
CA TYR A 489 20.15 -7.01 29.42
C TYR A 489 20.39 -8.47 29.02
N ALA A 490 20.20 -8.81 27.74
CA ALA A 490 20.48 -10.16 27.24
C ALA A 490 21.97 -10.54 27.39
N ALA A 491 22.88 -9.62 27.05
CA ALA A 491 24.31 -9.82 27.23
C ALA A 491 24.70 -9.94 28.72
N TYR A 492 24.07 -9.15 29.60
CA TYR A 492 24.30 -9.18 31.04
C TYR A 492 23.87 -10.53 31.65
N VAL A 493 22.69 -11.04 31.31
CA VAL A 493 22.22 -12.36 31.75
C VAL A 493 23.19 -13.46 31.31
N PHE A 494 23.64 -13.42 30.06
CA PHE A 494 24.62 -14.36 29.54
C PHE A 494 25.95 -14.32 30.32
N ILE A 495 26.48 -13.13 30.56
CA ILE A 495 27.73 -12.96 31.28
C ILE A 495 27.62 -13.46 32.72
N ARG A 496 26.52 -13.15 33.41
CA ARG A 496 26.25 -13.65 34.75
C ARG A 496 26.21 -15.17 34.78
N ASN A 497 25.59 -15.80 33.78
CA ASN A 497 25.54 -17.26 33.68
C ASN A 497 26.93 -17.88 33.46
N ILE A 498 27.79 -17.26 32.63
CA ILE A 498 29.17 -17.72 32.45
C ILE A 498 29.97 -17.61 33.75
N TYR A 499 29.98 -16.44 34.39
CA TYR A 499 30.78 -16.25 35.60
C TYR A 499 30.26 -17.06 36.79
N SER A 500 28.97 -17.38 36.83
CA SER A 500 28.41 -18.31 37.81
C SER A 500 28.82 -19.77 37.59
N ALA A 501 29.18 -20.15 36.35
CA ALA A 501 29.57 -21.52 36.00
C ALA A 501 31.07 -21.78 36.15
N VAL A 502 31.89 -20.72 36.21
CA VAL A 502 33.32 -20.83 36.54
C VAL A 502 33.44 -21.14 38.03
N LYS A 503 33.64 -22.43 38.35
CA LYS A 503 34.11 -22.82 39.68
C LYS A 503 35.51 -22.27 39.87
N ILE A 504 35.69 -21.52 40.95
CA ILE A 504 37.00 -21.13 41.45
C ILE A 504 37.48 -22.34 42.26
N ASP A 505 38.22 -23.24 41.62
CA ASP A 505 39.01 -24.28 42.30
C ASP A 505 40.46 -23.79 42.46
#